data_AF-A0A2I0VS38-F1
#
_entry.id   AF-A0A2I0VS38-F1
#
_cell.length_a   1.000
_cell.length_b   1.000
_cell.length_c   1.000
_cell.angle_alpha   90.00
_cell.angle_beta   90.00
_cell.angle_gamma   90.00
#
_symmetry.space_group_name_H-M   'P 1'
#
loop_
_entity.id
_entity.type
_entity.pdbx_description
1 polymer ?
#
loop_
_entity_poly.entity_id
_entity_poly.type
_entity_poly.pdbx_seq_one_letter_code
_entity_poly.pdbx_strand_id
1 'polypeptide(L)'
;MNLPLAGIEAILLRDELQVASEDAVYDFVLKWARAHYPKLEDRREILKSSLGRLIRFPLMTCRKLRKVLACNELDHETAAKVVMDALFFKSETLHRQRALALEDFINRRFVERAYKYRPVRVVE
;
A
#
# COMPACT_ATOMS: atom_id res chain seq x y z
N MET A 1 15.76 11.06 5.00
CA MET A 1 15.41 11.20 3.57
C MET A 1 14.71 12.53 3.46
N ASN A 2 15.12 13.40 2.54
CA ASN A 2 14.62 14.78 2.49
C ASN A 2 13.75 15.00 1.25
N LEU A 3 12.84 14.06 0.98
CA LEU A 3 11.91 14.18 -0.16
C LEU A 3 10.64 14.91 0.32
N PRO A 4 10.14 15.92 -0.40
CA PRO A 4 8.87 16.55 -0.09
C PRO A 4 7.71 15.58 -0.34
N LEU A 5 6.54 15.85 0.28
CA LEU A 5 5.34 15.01 0.16
C LEU A 5 4.98 14.69 -1.29
N ALA A 6 4.92 15.71 -2.15
CA ALA A 6 4.63 15.55 -3.58
C ALA A 6 5.62 14.63 -4.30
N GLY A 7 6.89 14.60 -3.86
CA GLY A 7 7.90 13.70 -4.41
C GLY A 7 7.63 12.24 -4.05
N ILE A 8 7.21 11.97 -2.80
CA ILE A 8 6.82 10.63 -2.37
C ILE A 8 5.53 10.20 -3.08
N GLU A 9 4.53 11.07 -3.18
CA GLU A 9 3.29 10.76 -3.89
C GLU A 9 3.55 10.37 -5.34
N ALA A 10 4.38 11.14 -6.05
CA ALA A 10 4.75 10.86 -7.43
C ALA A 10 5.49 9.52 -7.59
N ILE A 11 6.32 9.14 -6.60
CA ILE A 11 6.99 7.83 -6.57
C ILE A 11 5.98 6.71 -6.32
N LEU A 12 5.05 6.89 -5.38
CA LEU A 12 4.08 5.87 -5.01
C LEU A 12 3.01 5.66 -6.08
N LEU A 13 2.70 6.68 -6.90
CA LEU A 13 1.74 6.58 -7.99
C LEU A 13 2.24 5.69 -9.15
N ARG A 14 3.56 5.57 -9.32
CA ARG A 14 4.16 4.80 -10.43
C ARG A 14 4.09 3.29 -10.18
N ASP A 15 3.65 2.55 -11.21
CA ASP A 15 3.67 1.08 -11.22
C ASP A 15 5.07 0.53 -11.43
N GLU A 16 5.92 1.24 -12.17
CA GLU A 16 7.27 0.79 -12.56
C GLU A 16 8.29 0.86 -11.43
N LEU A 17 7.83 1.13 -10.20
CA LEU A 17 8.71 1.21 -9.05
C LEU A 17 9.28 -0.18 -8.73
N GLN A 18 10.59 -0.31 -8.88
CA GLN A 18 11.35 -1.53 -8.60
C GLN A 18 11.48 -1.78 -7.09
N VAL A 19 10.40 -2.28 -6.48
CA VAL A 19 10.34 -2.66 -5.06
C VAL A 19 10.31 -4.17 -4.88
N ALA A 20 10.74 -4.64 -3.71
CA ALA A 20 10.66 -6.07 -3.40
C ALA A 20 9.22 -6.52 -3.17
N SER A 21 8.38 -5.69 -2.54
CA SER A 21 6.97 -5.95 -2.25
C SER A 21 6.28 -4.67 -1.76
N GLU A 22 4.93 -4.68 -1.74
CA GLU A 22 4.16 -3.59 -1.10
C GLU A 22 4.37 -3.51 0.42
N ASP A 23 4.78 -4.61 1.06
CA ASP A 23 5.20 -4.58 2.47
C ASP A 23 6.38 -3.62 2.67
N ALA A 24 7.35 -3.63 1.75
CA ALA A 24 8.50 -2.74 1.77
C ALA A 24 8.11 -1.29 1.46
N VAL A 25 7.12 -1.08 0.58
CA VAL A 25 6.56 0.24 0.30
C VAL A 25 5.94 0.84 1.57
N TYR A 26 5.14 0.05 2.29
CA TYR A 26 4.54 0.49 3.55
C TYR A 26 5.59 0.86 4.61
N ASP A 27 6.64 0.03 4.78
CA ASP A 27 7.73 0.33 5.71
C ASP A 27 8.52 1.59 5.33
N PHE A 28 8.76 1.76 4.02
CA PHE A 28 9.40 2.96 3.49
C PHE A 28 8.58 4.21 3.80
N VAL A 29 7.26 4.16 3.56
CA VAL A 29 6.34 5.28 3.84
C VAL A 29 6.32 5.60 5.34
N LEU A 30 6.24 4.60 6.22
CA LEU A 30 6.27 4.84 7.66
C LEU A 30 7.59 5.48 8.10
N LYS A 31 8.72 5.01 7.57
CA LYS A 31 10.04 5.58 7.87
C LYS A 31 10.15 7.02 7.40
N TRP A 32 9.63 7.33 6.21
CA TRP A 32 9.58 8.69 5.68
C TRP A 32 8.67 9.59 6.54
N ALA A 33 7.46 9.13 6.86
CA ALA A 33 6.49 9.90 7.63
C ALA A 33 7.00 10.19 9.05
N ARG A 34 7.72 9.25 9.67
CA ARG A 34 8.42 9.46 10.96
C ARG A 34 9.52 10.51 10.90
N ALA A 35 10.24 10.58 9.79
CA ALA A 35 11.34 11.54 9.63
C ALA A 35 10.83 12.96 9.35
N HIS A 36 9.69 13.10 8.65
CA HIS A 36 9.14 14.40 8.27
C HIS A 36 8.10 14.96 9.24
N TYR A 37 7.36 14.09 9.93
CA TYR A 37 6.30 14.47 10.87
C TYR A 37 6.58 13.81 12.23
N PRO A 38 7.27 14.50 13.14
CA PRO A 38 7.55 13.98 14.49
C PRO A 38 6.26 13.80 15.31
N LYS A 39 5.28 14.68 15.10
CA LYS A 39 3.96 14.63 15.74
C LYS A 39 3.12 13.53 15.12
N LEU A 40 2.49 12.74 15.99
CA LEU A 40 1.68 11.60 15.59
C LEU A 40 0.38 12.01 14.89
N GLU A 41 -0.21 13.15 15.26
CA GLU A 41 -1.43 13.69 14.64
C GLU A 41 -1.20 14.10 13.19
N ASP A 42 -0.21 14.96 12.93
CA ASP A 42 0.19 15.37 11.59
C ASP A 42 0.50 14.16 10.70
N ARG A 43 1.17 13.15 11.27
CA ARG A 43 1.50 11.92 10.55
C ARG A 43 0.26 11.12 10.18
N ARG A 44 -0.69 10.98 11.11
CA ARG A 44 -1.97 10.29 10.87
C ARG A 44 -2.76 11.00 9.77
N GLU A 45 -2.78 12.32 9.80
CA GLU A 45 -3.50 13.12 8.81
C GLU A 45 -2.93 12.89 7.40
N ILE A 46 -1.60 12.96 7.23
CA ILE A 46 -0.93 12.73 5.94
C ILE A 46 -1.11 11.28 5.46
N LEU A 47 -1.00 10.30 6.36
CA LEU A 47 -1.22 8.90 6.01
C LEU A 47 -2.68 8.62 5.62
N LYS A 48 -3.65 9.26 6.27
CA LYS A 48 -5.09 9.08 5.97
C LYS A 48 -5.53 9.80 4.69
N SER A 49 -5.09 11.04 4.50
CA SER A 49 -5.54 11.90 3.41
C SER A 49 -4.87 11.55 2.07
N SER A 50 -3.55 11.35 2.10
CA SER A 50 -2.71 11.20 0.91
C SER A 50 -2.15 9.79 0.78
N LEU A 51 -1.18 9.42 1.63
CA LEU A 51 -0.29 8.29 1.34
C LEU A 51 -0.99 6.94 1.44
N GLY A 52 -1.98 6.80 2.31
CA GLY A 52 -2.74 5.57 2.49
C GLY A 52 -3.49 5.15 1.22
N ARG A 53 -3.90 6.09 0.37
CA ARG A 53 -4.58 5.78 -0.90
C ARG A 53 -3.63 5.24 -1.97
N LEU A 54 -2.33 5.56 -1.84
CA LEU A 54 -1.28 5.20 -2.79
C LEU A 54 -0.60 3.87 -2.44
N ILE A 55 -0.80 3.37 -1.21
CA ILE A 55 -0.32 2.06 -0.77
C ILE A 55 -1.30 1.00 -1.22
N ARG A 56 -0.79 -0.08 -1.82
CA ARG A 56 -1.62 -1.16 -2.38
C ARG A 56 -1.81 -2.26 -1.34
N PHE A 57 -2.58 -1.95 -0.30
CA PHE A 57 -2.90 -2.89 0.78
C PHE A 57 -3.39 -4.27 0.30
N PRO A 58 -4.23 -4.38 -0.76
CA PRO A 58 -4.65 -5.68 -1.29
C PRO A 58 -3.50 -6.59 -1.77
N LEU A 59 -2.34 -6.00 -2.08
CA LEU A 59 -1.16 -6.70 -2.58
C LEU A 59 -0.10 -6.95 -1.47
N MET A 60 -0.32 -6.43 -0.27
CA MET A 60 0.52 -6.71 0.90
C MET A 60 0.30 -8.14 1.42
N THR A 61 1.23 -8.66 2.22
CA THR A 61 1.04 -9.97 2.86
C THR A 61 0.03 -9.90 4.00
N CYS A 62 -0.74 -10.96 4.25
CA CYS A 62 -1.67 -11.00 5.39
C CYS A 62 -0.95 -10.79 6.74
N ARG A 63 0.29 -11.28 6.86
CA ARG A 63 1.17 -11.03 8.03
C ARG A 63 1.38 -9.53 8.23
N LYS A 64 1.59 -8.78 7.15
CA LYS A 64 1.79 -7.33 7.20
C LYS A 64 0.50 -6.58 7.45
N LEU A 65 -0.61 -6.96 6.82
CA LEU A 65 -1.94 -6.39 7.08
C LEU A 65 -2.34 -6.50 8.56
N ARG A 66 -2.04 -7.63 9.22
CA ARG A 66 -2.23 -7.76 10.67
C ARG A 66 -1.41 -6.75 11.47
N LYS A 67 -0.18 -6.45 11.04
CA LYS A 67 0.65 -5.41 11.67
C LYS A 67 0.09 -4.01 11.40
N VAL A 68 -0.46 -3.76 10.21
CA VAL A 68 -1.13 -2.48 9.88
C VAL A 68 -2.30 -2.23 10.84
N LEU A 69 -3.11 -3.25 11.10
CA LEU A 69 -4.26 -3.15 12.02
C LEU A 69 -3.85 -2.82 13.46
N ALA A 70 -2.71 -3.35 13.92
CA ALA A 70 -2.17 -3.12 15.25
C ALA A 70 -1.31 -1.85 15.36
N CYS A 71 -1.16 -1.09 14.27
CA CYS A 71 -0.24 0.04 14.20
C CYS A 71 -0.94 1.36 14.58
N ASN A 72 -0.38 2.09 15.55
CA ASN A 72 -0.92 3.40 15.99
C ASN A 72 -0.71 4.54 14.99
N GLU A 73 0.05 4.30 13.92
CA GLU A 73 0.37 5.28 12.88
C GLU A 73 -0.84 5.61 11.99
N LEU A 74 -1.80 4.69 11.92
CA LEU A 74 -3.08 4.89 11.28
C LEU A 74 -4.16 4.97 12.36
N ASP A 75 -5.19 5.74 12.08
CA ASP A 75 -6.42 5.68 12.86
C ASP A 75 -7.06 4.29 12.73
N HIS A 76 -7.64 3.78 13.81
CA HIS A 76 -8.10 2.39 13.89
C HIS A 76 -9.19 2.10 12.85
N GLU A 77 -10.13 3.03 12.67
CA GLU A 77 -11.19 2.92 11.67
C GLU A 77 -10.61 2.82 10.25
N THR A 78 -9.61 3.67 9.96
CA THR A 78 -8.96 3.69 8.65
C THR A 78 -8.17 2.39 8.42
N ALA A 79 -7.41 1.93 9.42
CA ALA A 79 -6.65 0.69 9.35
C ALA A 79 -7.55 -0.52 9.16
N ALA A 80 -8.66 -0.60 9.91
CA ALA A 80 -9.64 -1.67 9.78
C ALA A 80 -10.26 -1.70 8.38
N LYS A 81 -10.67 -0.53 7.86
CA LYS A 81 -11.23 -0.42 6.52
C LYS A 81 -10.28 -0.93 5.44
N VAL A 82 -9.04 -0.43 5.39
CA VAL A 82 -8.09 -0.85 4.35
C VAL A 82 -7.70 -2.32 4.46
N VAL A 83 -7.64 -2.87 5.68
CA VAL A 83 -7.36 -4.29 5.90
C VAL A 83 -8.53 -5.15 5.47
N MET A 84 -9.77 -4.77 5.79
CA MET A 84 -10.97 -5.47 5.33
C MET A 84 -11.07 -5.46 3.80
N ASP A 85 -10.89 -4.30 3.16
CA ASP A 85 -10.90 -4.17 1.70
C ASP A 85 -9.83 -5.09 1.06
N ALA A 86 -8.63 -5.14 1.65
CA ALA A 86 -7.56 -6.01 1.20
C ALA A 86 -7.89 -7.50 1.37
N LEU A 87 -8.50 -7.88 2.48
CA LEU A 87 -8.91 -9.26 2.74
C LEU A 87 -10.05 -9.70 1.80
N PHE A 88 -11.03 -8.83 1.56
CA PHE A 88 -12.09 -9.09 0.58
C PHE A 88 -11.50 -9.32 -0.80
N PHE A 89 -10.63 -8.43 -1.28
CA PHE A 89 -9.96 -8.61 -2.56
C PHE A 89 -9.19 -9.94 -2.63
N LYS A 90 -8.46 -10.30 -1.58
CA LYS A 90 -7.72 -11.58 -1.54
C LYS A 90 -8.63 -12.81 -1.51
N SER A 91 -9.85 -12.68 -0.98
CA SER A 91 -10.84 -13.76 -0.98
C SER A 91 -11.60 -13.90 -2.30
N GLU A 92 -11.54 -12.88 -3.17
CA GLU A 92 -12.20 -12.89 -4.48
C GLU A 92 -11.52 -13.82 -5.48
N THR A 93 -12.30 -14.31 -6.44
CA THR A 93 -11.78 -15.15 -7.53
C THR A 93 -10.81 -14.37 -8.43
N LEU A 94 -9.85 -15.06 -9.04
CA LEU A 94 -8.85 -14.45 -9.94
C LEU A 94 -9.49 -13.59 -11.06
N HIS A 95 -10.63 -14.03 -11.61
CA HIS A 95 -11.37 -13.26 -12.62
C HIS A 95 -11.89 -11.93 -12.04
N ARG A 96 -12.46 -11.98 -10.84
CA ARG A 96 -13.01 -10.80 -10.17
C ARG A 96 -11.92 -9.84 -9.69
N GLN A 97 -10.78 -10.36 -9.23
CA GLN A 97 -9.59 -9.55 -8.95
C GLN A 97 -9.10 -8.79 -10.20
N ARG A 98 -9.08 -9.45 -11.37
CA ARG A 98 -8.72 -8.81 -12.64
C ARG A 98 -9.73 -7.74 -13.05
N ALA A 99 -11.03 -7.99 -12.88
CA ALA A 99 -12.06 -6.99 -13.15
C ALA A 99 -11.90 -5.75 -12.26
N LEU A 100 -11.71 -5.95 -10.95
CA LEU A 100 -11.48 -4.85 -10.00
C LEU A 100 -10.19 -4.06 -10.30
N ALA A 101 -9.14 -4.74 -10.76
CA ALA A 101 -7.90 -4.09 -11.17
C ALA A 101 -8.04 -3.27 -12.46
N LEU A 102 -8.95 -3.67 -13.35
CA LEU A 102 -9.30 -2.87 -14.53
C LEU A 102 -10.18 -1.69 -14.14
N GLU A 103 -11.08 -1.81 -13.17
CA GLU A 103 -12.00 -0.72 -12.78
C GLU A 103 -11.32 0.39 -11.95
N ASP A 104 -10.31 0.07 -11.12
CA ASP A 104 -9.62 1.07 -10.28
C ASP A 104 -8.51 1.83 -11.04
N PHE A 105 -8.90 2.59 -12.06
CA PHE A 105 -7.98 3.42 -12.84
C PHE A 105 -7.37 4.57 -12.05
N ILE A 106 -8.08 5.09 -11.03
CA ILE A 106 -7.70 6.31 -10.32
C ILE A 106 -6.66 6.02 -9.22
N ASN A 107 -6.87 4.98 -8.42
CA ASN A 107 -5.98 4.69 -7.29
C ASN A 107 -5.04 3.51 -7.56
N ARG A 108 -5.34 2.69 -8.59
CA ARG A 108 -4.50 1.57 -9.06
C ARG A 108 -4.10 0.63 -7.91
N ARG A 109 -4.96 0.49 -6.89
CA ARG A 109 -4.68 -0.23 -5.63
C ARG A 109 -4.64 -1.75 -5.80
N PHE A 110 -5.19 -2.24 -6.90
CA PHE A 110 -5.26 -3.65 -7.24
C PHE A 110 -4.26 -4.04 -8.35
N VAL A 111 -3.42 -3.11 -8.80
CA VAL A 111 -2.41 -3.35 -9.85
C VAL A 111 -1.06 -3.64 -9.24
N GLU A 112 -0.43 -4.76 -9.62
CA GLU A 112 0.93 -5.10 -9.18
C GLU A 112 1.96 -4.09 -9.70
N ARG A 113 2.90 -3.69 -8.83
CA ARG A 113 4.09 -2.95 -9.27
C ARG A 113 5.06 -3.87 -9.99
N ALA A 114 6.01 -3.28 -10.71
CA ALA A 114 7.16 -3.96 -11.26
C ALA A 114 8.09 -4.46 -10.14
N TYR A 115 7.69 -5.53 -9.45
CA TYR A 115 8.48 -6.10 -8.36
C TYR A 115 9.80 -6.66 -8.87
N LYS A 116 10.89 -6.40 -8.13
CA LYS A 116 12.25 -6.86 -8.48
C LYS A 116 12.36 -8.37 -8.61
N TYR A 117 11.55 -9.10 -7.84
CA TYR A 117 11.52 -10.56 -7.85
C TYR A 117 10.14 -11.00 -8.31
N ARG A 118 10.02 -11.47 -9.56
CA ARG A 118 8.82 -12.19 -10.01
C ARG A 118 8.98 -13.66 -9.63
N PRO A 119 7.99 -14.30 -8.99
CA PRO A 119 7.98 -15.75 -8.89
C PRO A 119 8.07 -16.32 -10.29
N VAL A 120 9.09 -17.15 -10.55
CA VAL A 120 9.17 -17.92 -11.79
C VAL A 120 7.93 -18.82 -11.79
N ARG A 121 7.00 -18.59 -12.71
CA ARG A 121 5.92 -19.54 -12.95
C ARG A 121 6.58 -20.79 -13.50
N VAL A 122 6.64 -21.84 -12.70
CA VAL A 122 6.97 -23.18 -13.21
C VAL A 122 5.79 -23.55 -14.09
N VAL A 123 6.02 -23.60 -15.39
CA VAL A 123 5.08 -24.19 -16.34
C VAL A 123 5.32 -25.68 -16.24
N GLU A 124 4.35 -26.42 -15.69
CA GLU A 124 4.29 -27.88 -15.87
C GLU A 124 3.81 -28.22 -17.29
#